data_AF-A0A4R5P5C9-F1
#
_entry.id   AF-A0A4R5P5C9-F1
#
_cell.length_a   1.000
_cell.length_b   1.000
_cell.length_c   1.000
_cell.angle_alpha   90.00
_cell.angle_beta   90.00
_cell.angle_gamma   90.00
#
_symmetry.space_group_name_H-M   'P 1'
#
loop_
_entity.id
_entity.type
_entity.pdbx_description
1 polymer ?
#
loop_
_entity_poly.entity_id
_entity_poly.type
_entity_poly.pdbx_seq_one_letter_code
_entity_poly.pdbx_strand_id
1 'polypeptide(L)'
;MRSERSHFIRLFLAEAQSGRCAICGGASMWQDSPLVFVLDHVDGNPANNCRENLRLVCPNCDSQLPTYKSRNRGNGRSSRRRRYADGKSY
;
A
#
# COMPACT_ATOMS: atom_id res chain seq x y z
N MET A 1 19.04 -8.19 2.71
CA MET A 1 18.77 -7.49 3.98
C MET A 1 17.65 -6.49 3.77
N ARG A 2 16.51 -6.63 4.48
CA ARG A 2 15.44 -5.61 4.44
C ARG A 2 15.93 -4.39 5.23
N SER A 3 15.69 -3.18 4.70
CA SER A 3 15.99 -1.92 5.38
C SER A 3 15.45 -1.94 6.82
N GLU A 4 16.33 -1.75 7.81
CA GLU A 4 15.98 -1.75 9.24
C GLU A 4 15.18 -0.52 9.68
N ARG A 5 14.92 0.42 8.76
CA ARG A 5 13.95 1.50 8.99
C ARG A 5 12.54 0.94 8.87
N SER A 6 12.11 0.35 9.97
CA SER A 6 10.73 -0.02 10.17
C SER A 6 9.86 1.23 10.16
N HIS A 7 9.06 1.41 9.12
CA HIS A 7 8.12 2.53 9.01
C HIS A 7 7.03 2.30 10.06
N PHE A 8 7.03 3.09 11.14
CA PHE A 8 6.14 2.91 12.32
C PHE A 8 4.67 2.62 11.95
N ILE A 9 4.12 3.33 10.96
CA ILE A 9 2.75 3.11 10.48
C ILE A 9 2.51 1.67 10.00
N ARG A 10 3.49 1.06 9.33
CA ARG A 10 3.36 -0.32 8.84
C ARG A 10 3.38 -1.33 9.98
N LEU A 11 4.18 -1.09 11.03
CA LEU A 11 4.17 -1.94 12.23
C LEU A 11 2.83 -1.84 12.95
N PHE A 12 2.38 -0.61 13.20
CA PHE A 12 1.11 -0.35 13.88
C PHE A 12 -0.07 -1.01 13.14
N LEU A 13 -0.12 -0.90 11.81
CA LEU A 13 -1.15 -1.57 11.01
C LEU A 13 -1.01 -3.09 11.03
N ALA A 14 0.21 -3.63 10.98
CA ALA A 14 0.43 -5.06 11.01
C ALA A 14 -0.03 -5.67 12.35
N GLU A 15 0.31 -5.03 13.46
CA GLU A 15 -0.14 -5.44 14.80
C GLU A 15 -1.66 -5.40 14.92
N ALA A 16 -2.28 -4.27 14.55
CA ALA A 16 -3.73 -4.11 14.57
C ALA A 16 -4.49 -5.07 13.63
N GLN A 17 -3.83 -5.63 12.62
CA GLN A 17 -4.38 -6.62 11.69
C GLN A 17 -3.90 -8.05 11.97
N SER A 18 -3.23 -8.29 13.11
CA SER A 18 -2.66 -9.60 13.47
C SER A 18 -1.73 -10.20 12.41
N GLY A 19 -1.05 -9.34 11.64
CA GLY A 19 -0.16 -9.75 10.54
C GLY A 19 -0.87 -10.35 9.34
N ARG A 20 -2.18 -10.12 9.17
CA ARG A 20 -3.00 -10.70 8.09
C ARG A 20 -3.49 -9.65 7.10
N CYS A 21 -3.79 -10.11 5.88
CA CYS A 21 -4.39 -9.27 4.85
C CYS A 21 -5.75 -8.73 5.34
N ALA A 22 -5.97 -7.42 5.24
CA ALA A 22 -7.23 -6.78 5.66
C ALA A 22 -8.45 -7.18 4.83
N ILE A 23 -8.25 -7.77 3.64
CA ILE A 23 -9.33 -8.14 2.71
C ILE A 23 -9.66 -9.62 2.85
N CYS A 24 -8.69 -10.51 2.65
CA CYS A 24 -8.93 -11.95 2.62
C CYS A 24 -8.54 -12.70 3.90
N GLY A 25 -7.96 -12.02 4.91
CA GLY A 25 -7.46 -12.68 6.12
C GLY A 25 -6.25 -13.62 5.88
N GLY A 26 -5.65 -13.60 4.69
CA GLY A 26 -4.49 -14.42 4.34
C GLY A 26 -3.26 -14.10 5.21
N ALA A 27 -2.46 -15.13 5.49
CA ALA A 27 -1.25 -15.02 6.30
C ALA A 27 -0.13 -14.27 5.54
N SER A 28 0.88 -13.84 6.29
CA SER A 28 2.08 -13.18 5.76
C SER A 28 3.12 -14.15 5.18
N MET A 29 2.80 -15.43 5.01
CA MET A 29 3.67 -16.47 4.45
C MET A 29 3.02 -17.10 3.22
N TRP A 30 3.81 -17.36 2.19
CA TRP A 30 3.41 -18.04 0.97
C TRP A 30 4.58 -18.88 0.45
N GLN A 31 4.37 -20.18 0.23
CA GLN A 31 5.43 -21.12 -0.18
C GLN A 31 6.72 -20.94 0.63
N ASP A 32 6.59 -21.02 1.96
CA ASP A 32 7.67 -20.86 2.94
C ASP A 32 8.45 -19.53 2.88
N SER A 33 7.92 -18.55 2.16
CA SER A 33 8.53 -17.24 1.99
C SER A 33 7.62 -16.12 2.53
N PRO A 34 8.17 -15.07 3.17
CA PRO A 34 7.38 -13.98 3.71
C PRO A 34 6.83 -13.08 2.60
N LEU A 35 5.51 -12.94 2.55
CA LEU A 35 4.82 -11.97 1.72
C LEU A 35 5.12 -10.54 2.18
N VAL A 36 5.28 -9.64 1.22
CA VAL A 36 5.28 -8.20 1.47
C VAL A 36 3.86 -7.70 1.28
N PHE A 37 3.21 -7.28 2.35
CA PHE A 37 1.92 -6.60 2.23
C PHE A 37 2.09 -5.19 1.69
N VAL A 38 1.14 -4.77 0.85
CA VAL A 38 1.05 -3.42 0.31
C VAL A 38 0.32 -2.55 1.32
N LEU A 39 0.84 -1.34 1.56
CA LEU A 39 0.09 -0.31 2.28
C LEU A 39 -0.86 0.34 1.29
N ASP A 40 -2.15 0.13 1.50
CA ASP A 40 -3.23 0.58 0.64
C ASP A 40 -4.04 1.68 1.34
N HIS A 41 -4.38 2.70 0.55
CA HIS A 41 -5.32 3.75 0.91
C HIS A 41 -6.68 3.34 0.34
N VAL A 42 -7.67 3.10 1.20
CA VAL A 42 -9.00 2.58 0.80
C VAL A 42 -9.64 3.47 -0.27
N ASP A 43 -9.52 4.79 -0.12
CA ASP A 43 -10.01 5.79 -1.08
C ASP A 43 -9.07 6.08 -2.26
N GLY A 44 -7.87 5.48 -2.28
CA GLY A 44 -6.84 5.74 -3.28
C GLY A 44 -6.17 7.13 -3.17
N ASN A 45 -6.48 7.94 -2.16
CA ASN A 45 -5.88 9.25 -1.96
C ASN A 45 -4.64 9.14 -1.06
N PRO A 46 -3.41 9.35 -1.60
CA PRO A 46 -2.18 9.20 -0.83
C PRO A 46 -1.99 10.27 0.26
N ALA A 47 -2.81 11.33 0.28
CA ALA A 47 -2.78 12.36 1.32
C ALA A 47 -3.67 12.02 2.53
N ASN A 48 -4.62 11.09 2.40
CA ASN A 48 -5.54 10.71 3.46
C ASN A 48 -4.94 9.62 4.35
N ASN A 49 -4.16 10.02 5.35
CA ASN A 49 -3.44 9.11 6.24
C ASN A 49 -4.21 8.75 7.53
N CYS A 50 -5.53 8.96 7.56
CA CYS A 50 -6.37 8.53 8.67
C CYS A 50 -6.30 7.01 8.83
N ARG A 51 -6.32 6.52 10.07
CA ARG A 51 -6.13 5.09 10.39
C ARG A 51 -7.16 4.21 9.69
N GLU A 52 -8.39 4.70 9.57
CA GLU A 52 -9.53 4.00 8.96
C GLU A 52 -9.37 3.88 7.45
N ASN A 53 -8.61 4.80 6.83
CA ASN A 53 -8.32 4.79 5.40
C ASN A 53 -7.09 3.94 5.04
N LEU A 54 -6.30 3.52 6.02
CA LEU A 54 -5.09 2.73 5.80
C LEU A 54 -5.29 1.26 6.13
N ARG A 55 -4.83 0.39 5.24
CA ARG A 55 -4.81 -1.05 5.47
C ARG A 55 -3.61 -1.72 4.83
N LEU A 56 -3.20 -2.86 5.40
CA LEU A 56 -2.23 -3.75 4.76
C LEU A 56 -2.97 -4.86 3.99
N VAL A 57 -2.67 -5.01 2.70
CA VAL A 57 -3.27 -6.01 1.81
C VAL A 57 -2.20 -6.90 1.18
N CYS A 58 -2.53 -8.17 0.91
CA CYS A 58 -1.62 -9.07 0.21
C CYS A 58 -1.54 -8.71 -1.30
N PRO A 59 -0.47 -9.13 -2.00
CA PRO A 59 -0.29 -8.81 -3.43
C PRO A 59 -1.46 -9.28 -4.32
N ASN A 60 -2.09 -10.41 -3.99
CA ASN A 60 -3.21 -10.95 -4.76
C ASN A 60 -4.47 -10.08 -4.59
N CYS A 61 -4.75 -9.59 -3.39
CA CYS A 61 -5.87 -8.68 -3.17
C CYS A 61 -5.59 -7.30 -3.77
N ASP A 62 -4.37 -6.79 -3.62
CA ASP A 62 -3.94 -5.52 -4.24
C ASP A 62 -4.18 -5.50 -5.75
N SER A 63 -3.83 -6.59 -6.45
CA SER A 63 -4.03 -6.69 -7.91
C SER A 63 -5.49 -6.59 -8.38
N GLN A 64 -6.44 -6.83 -7.47
CA GLN A 64 -7.87 -6.81 -7.73
C GLN A 64 -8.52 -5.47 -7.36
N LEU A 65 -7.78 -4.57 -6.69
CA LEU A 65 -8.33 -3.28 -6.30
C LEU A 65 -8.62 -2.40 -7.52
N PRO A 66 -9.70 -1.58 -7.47
CA PRO A 66 -9.96 -0.55 -8.47
C PRO A 66 -8.81 0.47 -8.60
N THR A 67 -8.02 0.63 -7.54
CA THR A 67 -6.87 1.54 -7.45
C THR A 67 -5.54 0.90 -7.88
N TYR A 68 -5.53 -0.36 -8.34
CA TYR A 68 -4.28 -1.06 -8.66
C TYR A 68 -3.46 -0.36 -9.76
N LYS A 69 -2.21 0.00 -9.44
CA LYS A 69 -1.24 0.63 -10.35
C LYS A 69 -1.82 1.85 -11.08
N SER A 70 -1.87 1.82 -12.41
CA SER A 70 -2.33 2.90 -13.27
C SER A 70 -3.85 3.06 -13.31
N ARG A 71 -4.61 2.21 -12.58
CA ARG A 71 -6.06 2.34 -12.45
C ARG A 71 -6.45 3.49 -11.51
N ASN A 72 -5.59 3.87 -10.56
CA ASN A 72 -5.83 5.02 -9.67
C ASN A 72 -5.58 6.39 -10.35
N ARG A 73 -6.24 6.62 -11.49
CA ARG A 73 -6.08 7.83 -12.30
C ARG A 73 -6.70 9.02 -11.58
N GLY A 74 -6.01 10.17 -11.62
CA GLY A 74 -6.51 11.41 -10.99
C GLY A 74 -6.27 11.54 -9.49
N ASN A 75 -6.11 10.44 -8.76
CA ASN A 75 -5.88 10.45 -7.30
C ASN A 75 -4.40 10.26 -6.90
N GLY A 76 -3.51 10.03 -7.87
CA GLY A 76 -2.07 9.98 -7.61
C GLY A 76 -1.50 11.29 -7.05
N ARG A 77 -0.32 11.18 -6.42
CA ARG A 77 0.42 12.31 -5.81
C ARG A 77 0.52 13.50 -6.77
N SER A 78 -0.03 14.65 -6.36
CA SER A 78 -0.06 15.89 -7.16
C SER A 78 1.34 16.36 -7.58
N SER A 79 2.32 16.23 -6.68
CA SER A 79 3.73 16.55 -6.95
C SER A 79 4.32 15.75 -8.10
N ARG A 80 3.94 14.47 -8.26
CA ARG A 80 4.39 13.64 -9.39
C ARG A 80 3.75 14.08 -10.69
N ARG A 81 2.46 14.42 -10.68
CA ARG A 81 1.75 14.94 -11.85
C ARG A 81 2.38 16.23 -12.36
N ARG A 82 2.67 17.18 -11.46
CA ARG A 82 3.36 18.43 -11.81
C ARG A 82 4.73 18.16 -12.41
N ARG A 83 5.54 17.28 -11.80
CA ARG A 83 6.84 16.89 -12.36
C ARG A 83 6.75 16.31 -13.77
N TYR A 84 5.75 15.48 -14.06
CA TYR A 84 5.54 14.94 -15.41
C TYR A 84 5.11 16.02 -16.41
N ALA A 85 4.24 16.94 -16.02
CA ALA A 85 3.88 18.09 -16.84
C ALA A 85 5.09 19.00 -17.13
N ASP A 86 6.00 19.14 -16.17
CA ASP A 86 7.25 19.90 -16.30
C ASP A 86 8.36 19.15 -17.07
N GLY A 87 8.12 17.93 -17.57
CA GLY A 87 9.13 17.13 -18.29
C GLY A 87 10.24 16.52 -17.42
N LYS A 88 10.09 16.47 -16.09
CA LYS A 88 11.12 16.04 -15.13
C LYS A 88 10.99 14.57 -14.71
N SER A 89 11.13 13.64 -15.65
CA SER A 89 11.00 12.19 -15.42
C SER A 89 12.34 11.50 -15.10
N TYR A 90 12.86 11.67 -13.89
CA TYR A 90 13.90 10.82 -13.26
C TYR A 90 14.02 11.13 -11.77
#